data_AF-A0A522VB41-F1
#
_entry.id   AF-A0A522VB41-F1
#
_cell.length_a   1.000
_cell.length_b   1.000
_cell.length_c   1.000
_cell.angle_alpha   90.00
_cell.angle_beta   90.00
_cell.angle_gamma   90.00
#
_symmetry.space_group_name_H-M   'P 1'
#
loop_
_entity.id
_entity.type
_entity.pdbx_description
1 polymer ?
#
loop_
_entity_poly.entity_id
_entity_poly.type
_entity_poly.pdbx_seq_one_letter_code
_entity_poly.pdbx_strand_id
1 'polypeptide(L)'
;MTTSELFQLEPCRAPLSPYPTILAKGFRIFFLCAGFAAAILIPLWLLMLEGHFVAPTRFAPAAWHGHEMAFGYAFAVVGGFLLTAVYNWVGQPHLNGWKLALLALLWLLGRVAMLASGLLPAWLVALVDASFLPVLAAVLTPPLIKARKWPNLGFMFLLLLAGGYNLAFHLDAADIVEAGGSNALLTSVVEILV
;
A
#
# COMPACT_ATOMS: atom_id res chain seq x y z
N MET A 1 -2.96 -39.13 -30.41
CA MET A 1 -3.75 -37.99 -29.92
C MET A 1 -4.11 -37.15 -31.15
N THR A 2 -5.35 -37.25 -31.64
CA THR A 2 -5.81 -36.64 -32.89
C THR A 2 -6.31 -35.21 -32.64
N THR A 3 -6.07 -34.30 -33.59
CA THR A 3 -6.42 -32.86 -33.53
C THR A 3 -7.91 -32.57 -33.28
N SER A 4 -8.80 -33.56 -33.45
CA SER A 4 -10.24 -33.46 -33.17
C SER A 4 -10.60 -33.39 -31.68
N GLU A 5 -9.75 -33.91 -30.78
CA GLU A 5 -10.01 -33.87 -29.32
C GLU A 5 -9.61 -32.54 -28.67
N LEU A 6 -8.68 -31.79 -29.28
CA LEU A 6 -8.26 -30.48 -28.80
C LEU A 6 -9.35 -29.40 -28.92
N PHE A 7 -10.31 -29.59 -29.83
CA PHE A 7 -11.38 -28.61 -30.09
C PHE A 7 -12.70 -28.91 -29.34
N GLN A 8 -12.75 -30.00 -28.56
CA GLN A 8 -13.88 -30.36 -27.70
C GLN A 8 -13.75 -29.81 -26.28
N LEU A 9 -12.73 -29.01 -25.99
CA LEU A 9 -12.70 -28.24 -24.76
C LEU A 9 -13.82 -27.21 -24.84
N GLU A 10 -14.96 -27.52 -24.24
CA GLU A 10 -15.96 -26.51 -23.91
C GLU A 10 -15.19 -25.31 -23.32
N PRO A 11 -15.38 -24.08 -23.84
CA PRO A 11 -14.77 -22.92 -23.21
C PRO A 11 -15.28 -22.94 -21.78
N CYS A 12 -14.38 -23.18 -20.82
CA CYS A 12 -14.68 -23.15 -19.40
C CYS A 12 -15.24 -21.76 -19.09
N ARG A 13 -16.56 -21.61 -19.18
CA ARG A 13 -17.28 -20.38 -18.86
C ARG A 13 -17.28 -20.30 -17.36
N ALA A 14 -16.18 -19.78 -16.81
CA ALA A 14 -16.15 -19.40 -15.42
C ALA A 14 -17.33 -18.44 -15.17
N PRO A 15 -18.15 -18.67 -14.13
CA PRO A 15 -19.27 -17.79 -13.83
C PRO A 15 -18.75 -16.36 -13.65
N LEU A 16 -19.44 -15.40 -14.28
CA LEU A 16 -19.11 -13.99 -14.15
C LEU A 16 -19.23 -13.59 -12.67
N SER A 17 -18.15 -13.02 -12.12
CA SER A 17 -18.16 -12.44 -10.78
C SER A 17 -19.26 -11.37 -10.70
N PRO A 18 -20.07 -11.34 -9.62
CA PRO A 18 -21.06 -10.28 -9.41
C PRO A 18 -20.42 -8.91 -9.14
N TYR A 19 -19.11 -8.86 -8.89
CA TYR A 19 -18.35 -7.62 -8.67
C TYR A 19 -17.67 -7.12 -9.94
N PRO A 20 -17.47 -5.78 -10.08
CA PRO A 20 -16.70 -5.19 -11.16
C PRO A 20 -15.33 -5.84 -11.34
N THR A 21 -14.87 -5.97 -12.58
CA THR A 21 -13.64 -6.67 -12.96
C THR A 21 -12.40 -6.22 -12.17
N ILE A 22 -12.34 -4.94 -11.79
CA ILE A 22 -11.25 -4.34 -11.01
C ILE A 22 -11.23 -4.82 -9.54
N LEU A 23 -12.40 -5.15 -8.97
CA LEU A 23 -12.56 -5.65 -7.60
C LEU A 23 -12.62 -7.18 -7.53
N ALA A 24 -12.40 -7.86 -8.65
CA ALA A 24 -12.43 -9.32 -8.70
C ALA A 24 -11.19 -9.95 -8.04
N LYS A 25 -10.04 -9.26 -8.04
CA LYS A 25 -8.78 -9.76 -7.48
C LYS A 25 -7.96 -8.62 -6.88
N GLY A 26 -7.33 -8.88 -5.74
CA GLY A 26 -6.53 -7.88 -5.01
C GLY A 26 -5.43 -7.22 -5.84
N PHE A 27 -4.71 -8.00 -6.65
CA PHE A 27 -3.67 -7.44 -7.52
C PHE A 27 -4.21 -6.38 -8.48
N ARG A 28 -5.43 -6.52 -9.01
CA ARG A 28 -5.93 -5.65 -10.08
C ARG A 28 -6.04 -4.22 -9.61
N ILE A 29 -6.73 -4.00 -8.48
CA ILE A 29 -6.90 -2.65 -7.95
C ILE A 29 -5.57 -2.08 -7.44
N PHE A 30 -4.78 -2.86 -6.71
CA PHE A 30 -3.55 -2.35 -6.08
C PHE A 30 -2.42 -2.09 -7.08
N PHE A 31 -2.26 -2.90 -8.14
CA PHE A 31 -1.30 -2.58 -9.20
C PHE A 31 -1.74 -1.38 -10.03
N LEU A 32 -3.05 -1.18 -10.23
CA LEU A 32 -3.55 0.05 -10.84
C LEU A 32 -3.28 1.27 -9.95
N CYS A 33 -3.56 1.16 -8.64
CA CYS A 33 -3.22 2.20 -7.67
C CYS A 33 -1.71 2.51 -7.69
N ALA A 34 -0.84 1.50 -7.71
CA ALA A 34 0.61 1.70 -7.81
C ALA A 34 1.02 2.37 -9.12
N GLY A 35 0.43 1.97 -10.26
CA GLY A 35 0.68 2.60 -11.55
C GLY A 35 0.27 4.08 -11.58
N PHE A 36 -0.92 4.40 -11.06
CA PHE A 36 -1.38 5.78 -10.90
C PHE A 36 -0.52 6.56 -9.91
N ALA A 37 -0.12 5.94 -8.80
CA ALA A 37 0.78 6.56 -7.82
C ALA A 37 2.09 6.97 -8.48
N ALA A 38 2.75 6.07 -9.21
CA ALA A 38 3.97 6.38 -9.93
C ALA A 38 3.77 7.49 -10.98
N ALA A 39 2.69 7.41 -11.75
CA ALA A 39 2.37 8.39 -12.80
C ALA A 39 2.06 9.80 -12.26
N ILE A 40 1.56 9.91 -11.02
CA ILE A 40 1.17 11.19 -10.42
C ILE A 40 2.26 11.73 -9.50
N LEU A 41 2.82 10.89 -8.62
CA LEU A 41 3.75 11.32 -7.56
C LEU A 41 5.08 11.81 -8.14
N ILE A 42 5.58 11.21 -9.23
CA ILE A 42 6.84 11.62 -9.85
C ILE A 42 6.71 13.02 -10.47
N PRO A 43 5.75 13.30 -11.38
CA PRO A 43 5.57 14.66 -11.89
C PRO A 43 5.24 15.68 -10.79
N LEU A 44 4.41 15.30 -9.82
CA LEU A 44 4.03 16.20 -8.73
C LEU A 44 5.24 16.61 -7.88
N TRP A 45 6.12 15.67 -7.58
CA TRP A 45 7.37 15.96 -6.88
C TRP A 45 8.30 16.86 -7.69
N LEU A 46 8.46 16.62 -9.00
CA LEU A 46 9.27 17.48 -9.87
C LEU A 46 8.74 18.92 -9.89
N LEU A 47 7.42 19.10 -10.00
CA LEU A 47 6.79 20.42 -9.92
C LEU A 47 7.04 21.11 -8.56
N MET A 48 7.11 20.34 -7.47
CA MET A 48 7.45 20.87 -6.14
C MET A 48 8.91 21.29 -6.05
N LEU A 49 9.84 20.51 -6.63
CA LEU A 49 11.26 20.84 -6.64
C LEU A 49 11.58 22.07 -7.50
N GLU A 50 10.93 22.21 -8.64
CA GLU A 50 11.09 23.36 -9.53
C GLU A 50 10.37 24.62 -9.01
N GLY A 51 9.60 24.49 -7.92
CA GLY A 51 8.83 25.59 -7.34
C GLY A 51 7.58 25.99 -8.14
N HIS A 52 7.20 25.20 -9.15
CA HIS A 52 5.98 25.41 -9.94
C HIS A 52 4.70 25.03 -9.17
N PHE A 53 4.83 24.22 -8.10
CA PHE A 53 3.72 23.84 -7.25
C PHE A 53 4.13 23.79 -5.77
N VAL A 54 3.37 24.46 -4.90
CA VAL A 54 3.55 24.36 -3.45
C VAL A 54 2.43 23.50 -2.89
N ALA A 55 2.75 22.24 -2.60
CA ALA A 55 1.79 21.34 -1.97
C ALA A 55 1.47 21.83 -0.54
N PRO A 56 0.21 21.73 -0.07
CA PRO A 56 -0.17 22.09 1.29
C PRO A 56 0.22 20.96 2.27
N THR A 57 1.49 20.60 2.27
CA THR A 57 2.11 19.55 3.06
C THR A 57 3.04 20.16 4.11
N ARG A 58 3.16 19.52 5.28
CA ARG A 58 4.11 19.94 6.33
C ARG A 58 5.54 19.49 6.08
N PHE A 59 5.74 18.60 5.12
CA PHE A 59 7.02 17.97 4.83
C PHE A 59 7.78 18.72 3.73
N ALA A 60 9.12 18.75 3.81
CA ALA A 60 9.94 19.19 2.70
C ALA A 60 9.71 18.30 1.45
N PRO A 61 9.79 18.83 0.22
CA PRO A 61 9.50 18.06 -1.00
C PRO A 61 10.25 16.73 -1.12
N ALA A 62 11.53 16.69 -0.74
CA ALA A 62 12.33 15.47 -0.76
C ALA A 62 11.84 14.43 0.27
N ALA A 63 11.55 14.85 1.50
CA ALA A 63 11.03 13.96 2.54
C ALA A 63 9.63 13.42 2.21
N TRP A 64 8.77 14.28 1.67
CA TRP A 64 7.44 13.88 1.18
C TRP A 64 7.55 12.84 0.08
N HIS A 65 8.41 13.07 -0.91
CA HIS A 65 8.63 12.12 -2.01
C HIS A 65 9.18 10.77 -1.54
N GLY A 66 10.20 10.77 -0.68
CA GLY A 66 10.76 9.54 -0.12
C GLY A 66 9.71 8.73 0.63
N HIS A 67 8.88 9.38 1.44
CA HIS A 67 7.76 8.74 2.12
C HIS A 67 6.73 8.17 1.13
N GLU A 68 6.35 8.95 0.12
CA GLU A 68 5.38 8.53 -0.89
C GLU A 68 5.87 7.34 -1.73
N MET A 69 7.17 7.26 -2.04
CA MET A 69 7.75 6.11 -2.74
C MET A 69 7.83 4.88 -1.85
N ALA A 70 8.26 5.04 -0.60
CA ALA A 70 8.42 3.94 0.36
C ALA A 70 7.07 3.41 0.86
N PHE A 71 6.22 4.27 1.42
CA PHE A 71 4.97 3.89 2.09
C PHE A 71 3.75 3.90 1.17
N GLY A 72 3.73 4.78 0.16
CA GLY A 72 2.64 4.87 -0.81
C GLY A 72 2.77 3.84 -1.90
N TYR A 73 3.75 4.04 -2.79
CA TYR A 73 3.96 3.22 -3.98
C TYR A 73 4.39 1.78 -3.65
N ALA A 74 5.49 1.59 -2.91
CA ALA A 74 6.03 0.25 -2.70
C ALA A 74 5.05 -0.65 -1.93
N PHE A 75 4.35 -0.12 -0.91
CA PHE A 75 3.35 -0.92 -0.20
C PHE A 75 2.01 -1.09 -0.95
N ALA A 76 1.70 -0.26 -1.95
CA ALA A 76 0.63 -0.59 -2.90
C ALA A 76 1.00 -1.86 -3.70
N VAL A 77 2.25 -1.94 -4.18
CA VAL A 77 2.77 -3.11 -4.89
C VAL A 77 2.80 -4.34 -3.98
N VAL A 78 3.36 -4.22 -2.77
CA VAL A 78 3.40 -5.31 -1.78
C VAL A 78 1.99 -5.74 -1.38
N GLY A 79 1.05 -4.81 -1.20
CA GLY A 79 -0.35 -5.12 -0.91
C GLY A 79 -1.01 -5.93 -2.02
N GLY A 80 -0.85 -5.51 -3.28
CA GLY A 80 -1.35 -6.26 -4.45
C GLY A 80 -0.75 -7.67 -4.57
N PHE A 81 0.55 -7.80 -4.29
CA PHE A 81 1.26 -9.07 -4.26
C PHE A 81 0.74 -9.99 -3.14
N LEU A 82 0.73 -9.52 -1.90
CA LEU A 82 0.33 -10.31 -0.72
C LEU A 82 -1.14 -10.72 -0.77
N LEU A 83 -2.04 -9.83 -1.23
CA LEU A 83 -3.45 -10.16 -1.47
C LEU A 83 -3.65 -11.24 -2.53
N THR A 84 -2.64 -11.60 -3.30
CA THR A 84 -2.71 -12.70 -4.27
C THR A 84 -1.97 -13.92 -3.73
N ALA A 85 -0.76 -13.72 -3.23
CA ALA A 85 0.10 -14.76 -2.70
C ALA A 85 -0.56 -15.49 -1.51
N VAL A 86 -1.17 -14.77 -0.57
CA VAL A 86 -1.80 -15.37 0.62
C VAL A 86 -2.94 -16.30 0.24
N TYR A 87 -3.87 -15.86 -0.62
CA TYR A 87 -4.99 -16.71 -1.02
C TYR A 87 -4.54 -17.89 -1.88
N ASN A 88 -3.47 -17.73 -2.67
CA ASN A 88 -2.84 -18.85 -3.39
C ASN A 88 -2.23 -19.87 -2.42
N TRP A 89 -1.51 -19.44 -1.37
CA TRP A 89 -0.92 -20.35 -0.38
C TRP A 89 -1.97 -21.10 0.44
N VAL A 90 -3.06 -20.42 0.76
CA VAL A 90 -4.15 -20.96 1.59
C VAL A 90 -5.11 -21.83 0.78
N GLY A 91 -5.14 -21.68 -0.56
CA GLY A 91 -6.07 -22.41 -1.42
C GLY A 91 -7.54 -22.00 -1.23
N GLN A 92 -7.78 -20.76 -0.75
CA GLN A 92 -9.11 -20.22 -0.51
C GLN A 92 -9.52 -19.18 -1.57
N PRO A 93 -10.83 -18.94 -1.76
CA PRO A 93 -11.31 -17.86 -2.61
C PRO A 93 -10.70 -16.51 -2.21
N HIS A 94 -10.29 -15.74 -3.21
CA HIS A 94 -9.68 -14.43 -3.03
C HIS A 94 -10.60 -13.46 -2.29
N LEU A 95 -10.01 -12.48 -1.60
CA LEU A 95 -10.74 -11.29 -1.18
C LEU A 95 -11.27 -10.56 -2.42
N ASN A 96 -12.58 -10.36 -2.49
CA ASN A 96 -13.25 -9.69 -3.59
C ASN A 96 -14.28 -8.67 -3.09
N GLY A 97 -14.72 -7.81 -4.00
CA GLY A 97 -15.82 -6.87 -3.76
C GLY A 97 -15.49 -5.76 -2.76
N TRP A 98 -16.43 -5.45 -1.87
CA TRP A 98 -16.42 -4.25 -1.03
C TRP A 98 -15.24 -4.20 -0.05
N LYS A 99 -14.80 -5.34 0.51
CA LYS A 99 -13.67 -5.38 1.46
C LYS A 99 -12.37 -4.91 0.80
N LEU A 100 -12.19 -5.28 -0.46
CA LEU A 100 -11.04 -4.87 -1.25
C LEU A 100 -11.12 -3.38 -1.63
N ALA A 101 -12.33 -2.89 -1.95
CA ALA A 101 -12.56 -1.47 -2.22
C ALA A 101 -12.26 -0.60 -0.99
N LEU A 102 -12.63 -1.04 0.22
CA LEU A 102 -12.32 -0.33 1.46
C LEU A 102 -10.81 -0.27 1.73
N LEU A 103 -10.07 -1.35 1.47
CA LEU A 103 -8.61 -1.34 1.60
C LEU A 103 -7.96 -0.36 0.63
N ALA A 104 -8.42 -0.34 -0.63
CA ALA A 104 -7.91 0.60 -1.63
C ALA A 104 -8.28 2.05 -1.28
N LEU A 105 -9.48 2.28 -0.76
CA LEU A 105 -9.91 3.60 -0.29
C LEU A 105 -9.09 4.06 0.90
N LEU A 106 -8.84 3.18 1.88
CA LEU A 106 -7.99 3.49 3.03
C LEU A 106 -6.58 3.90 2.60
N TRP A 107 -5.99 3.15 1.66
CA TRP A 107 -4.70 3.50 1.07
C TRP A 107 -4.74 4.87 0.40
N LEU A 108 -5.77 5.13 -0.42
CA LEU A 108 -5.91 6.41 -1.12
C LEU A 108 -6.09 7.58 -0.15
N LEU A 109 -6.86 7.40 0.93
CA LEU A 109 -7.04 8.40 1.98
C LEU A 109 -5.73 8.75 2.67
N GLY A 110 -4.84 7.77 2.90
CA GLY A 110 -3.49 8.03 3.42
C GLY A 110 -2.69 8.98 2.51
N ARG A 111 -2.73 8.74 1.19
CA ARG A 111 -2.04 9.59 0.20
C ARG A 111 -2.59 11.00 0.14
N VAL A 112 -3.90 11.14 0.17
CA VAL A 112 -4.56 12.46 0.22
C VAL A 112 -4.22 13.16 1.54
N ALA A 113 -4.20 12.45 2.66
CA ALA A 113 -3.83 13.01 3.97
C ALA A 113 -2.37 13.47 4.00
N MET A 114 -1.45 12.73 3.37
CA MET A 114 -0.05 13.12 3.22
C MET A 114 0.11 14.40 2.39
N LEU A 115 -0.55 14.47 1.24
CA LEU A 115 -0.50 15.64 0.35
C LEU A 115 -1.12 16.88 1.00
N ALA A 116 -2.22 16.71 1.73
CA ALA A 116 -2.92 17.77 2.46
C ALA A 116 -2.47 17.92 3.92
N SER A 117 -1.29 17.39 4.26
CA SER A 117 -0.89 17.27 5.66
C SER A 117 -0.79 18.61 6.37
N GLY A 118 -0.42 19.69 5.68
CA GLY A 118 -0.39 21.05 6.24
C GLY A 118 -1.76 21.62 6.61
N LEU A 119 -2.85 21.08 6.05
CA LEU A 119 -4.23 21.51 6.35
C LEU A 119 -4.90 20.69 7.46
N LEU A 120 -4.36 19.50 7.74
CA LEU A 120 -4.95 18.53 8.66
C LEU A 120 -4.14 18.43 9.95
N PRO A 121 -4.79 18.08 11.09
CA PRO A 121 -4.07 17.80 12.33
C PRO A 121 -3.04 16.67 12.15
N ALA A 122 -1.83 16.84 12.71
CA ALA A 122 -0.74 15.88 12.54
C ALA A 122 -1.10 14.46 12.96
N TRP A 123 -1.79 14.30 14.09
CA TRP A 123 -2.24 13.00 14.59
C TRP A 123 -3.21 12.29 13.63
N LEU A 124 -4.05 13.05 12.92
CA LEU A 124 -5.03 12.48 11.99
C LEU A 124 -4.33 11.97 10.73
N VAL A 125 -3.38 12.75 10.21
CA VAL A 125 -2.55 12.33 9.07
C VAL A 125 -1.78 11.07 9.42
N ALA A 126 -1.10 11.06 10.57
CA ALA A 126 -0.36 9.91 11.05
C ALA A 126 -1.22 8.66 11.19
N LEU A 127 -2.43 8.81 11.77
CA LEU A 127 -3.35 7.70 11.98
C LEU A 127 -3.84 7.13 10.65
N VAL A 128 -4.33 7.97 9.74
CA VAL A 128 -4.89 7.53 8.45
C VAL A 128 -3.80 6.91 7.60
N ASP A 129 -2.64 7.55 7.51
CA ASP A 129 -1.53 7.10 6.68
C ASP A 129 -0.89 5.80 7.20
N ALA A 130 -0.65 5.69 8.50
CA ALA A 130 -0.08 4.49 9.09
C ALA A 130 -1.08 3.32 9.17
N SER A 131 -2.40 3.56 9.12
CA SER A 131 -3.42 2.52 9.30
C SER A 131 -3.48 1.46 8.20
N PHE A 132 -3.04 1.77 6.97
CA PHE A 132 -3.15 0.85 5.85
C PHE A 132 -2.41 -0.48 6.10
N LEU A 133 -1.17 -0.40 6.58
CA LEU A 133 -0.29 -1.56 6.81
C LEU A 133 -0.81 -2.52 7.91
N PRO A 134 -1.17 -2.07 9.12
CA PRO A 134 -1.74 -2.94 10.14
C PRO A 134 -3.11 -3.50 9.73
N VAL A 135 -3.95 -2.71 9.02
CA VAL A 135 -5.23 -3.22 8.52
C VAL A 135 -5.02 -4.31 7.46
N LEU A 136 -4.06 -4.12 6.54
CA LEU A 136 -3.69 -5.15 5.56
C LEU A 136 -3.19 -6.43 6.25
N ALA A 137 -2.30 -6.29 7.25
CA ALA A 137 -1.83 -7.42 8.04
C ALA A 137 -2.97 -8.14 8.77
N ALA A 138 -3.90 -7.39 9.38
CA ALA A 138 -5.06 -7.93 10.07
C ALA A 138 -6.03 -8.68 9.13
N VAL A 139 -6.18 -8.24 7.89
CA VAL A 139 -7.01 -8.92 6.88
C VAL A 139 -6.37 -10.24 6.41
N LEU A 140 -5.05 -10.26 6.26
CA LEU A 140 -4.30 -11.41 5.72
C LEU A 140 -3.91 -12.46 6.77
N THR A 141 -3.86 -12.09 8.05
CA THR A 141 -3.45 -12.97 9.15
C THR A 141 -4.42 -14.13 9.40
N PRO A 142 -5.75 -13.94 9.51
CA PRO A 142 -6.68 -15.03 9.85
C PRO A 142 -6.67 -16.18 8.82
N PRO A 143 -6.66 -15.94 7.48
CA PRO A 143 -6.52 -17.01 6.50
C PRO A 143 -5.23 -17.82 6.66
N LEU A 144 -4.10 -17.17 6.96
CA LEU A 144 -2.80 -17.83 7.16
C LEU A 144 -2.78 -18.72 8.40
N ILE A 145 -3.32 -18.23 9.52
CA ILE A 145 -3.42 -19.00 10.77
C ILE A 145 -4.34 -20.21 10.56
N LYS A 146 -5.52 -20.02 9.95
CA LYS A 146 -6.47 -21.10 9.67
C LYS A 146 -5.86 -22.20 8.80
N ALA A 147 -5.02 -21.81 7.83
CA ALA A 147 -4.31 -22.73 6.95
C ALA A 147 -2.99 -23.26 7.51
N ARG A 148 -2.62 -22.89 8.75
CA ARG A 148 -1.36 -23.25 9.43
C ARG A 148 -0.11 -22.93 8.60
N LYS A 149 -0.14 -21.82 7.86
CA LYS A 149 1.00 -21.32 7.05
C LYS A 149 1.92 -20.44 7.90
N TRP A 150 2.51 -21.03 8.95
CA TRP A 150 3.35 -20.32 9.92
C TRP A 150 4.56 -19.58 9.31
N PRO A 151 5.32 -20.16 8.36
CA PRO A 151 6.46 -19.45 7.76
C PRO A 151 6.04 -18.15 7.07
N ASN A 152 4.81 -18.10 6.57
CA ASN A 152 4.31 -16.96 5.81
C ASN A 152 3.77 -15.84 6.71
N LEU A 153 3.62 -16.08 8.02
CA LEU A 153 3.28 -15.03 8.98
C LEU A 153 4.41 -14.01 9.16
N GLY A 154 5.65 -14.34 8.76
CA GLY A 154 6.76 -13.40 8.73
C GLY A 154 6.44 -12.14 7.92
N PHE A 155 5.69 -12.26 6.82
CA PHE A 155 5.25 -11.09 6.05
C PHE A 155 4.30 -10.17 6.84
N MET A 156 3.45 -10.73 7.71
CA MET A 156 2.54 -9.93 8.54
C MET A 156 3.33 -9.17 9.60
N PHE A 157 4.36 -9.79 10.17
CA PHE A 157 5.28 -9.12 11.08
C PHE A 157 6.02 -7.97 10.38
N LEU A 158 6.52 -8.18 9.17
CA LEU A 158 7.18 -7.13 8.37
C LEU A 158 6.23 -5.96 8.05
N LEU A 159 4.95 -6.23 7.75
CA LEU A 159 3.95 -5.18 7.55
C LEU A 159 3.71 -4.36 8.81
N LEU A 160 3.63 -5.01 9.98
CA LEU A 160 3.46 -4.32 11.26
C LEU A 160 4.69 -3.48 11.62
N LEU A 161 5.89 -4.00 11.37
CA LEU A 161 7.14 -3.29 11.58
C LEU A 161 7.24 -2.06 10.66
N ALA A 162 6.87 -2.21 9.38
CA ALA A 162 6.77 -1.08 8.46
C ALA A 162 5.71 -0.06 8.87
N GLY A 163 4.57 -0.51 9.40
CA GLY A 163 3.54 0.37 9.97
C GLY A 163 4.04 1.15 11.17
N GLY A 164 4.79 0.50 12.06
CA GLY A 164 5.46 1.15 13.19
C GLY A 164 6.49 2.17 12.75
N TYR A 165 7.27 1.86 11.71
CA TYR A 165 8.22 2.79 11.12
C TYR A 165 7.52 4.00 10.48
N ASN A 166 6.42 3.78 9.76
CA ASN A 166 5.63 4.86 9.19
C ASN A 166 5.08 5.77 10.31
N LEU A 167 4.54 5.20 11.39
CA LEU A 167 4.10 5.99 12.53
C LEU A 167 5.25 6.78 13.16
N ALA A 168 6.43 6.18 13.31
CA ALA A 168 7.61 6.86 13.83
C ALA A 168 8.03 8.06 12.97
N PHE A 169 7.97 7.94 11.64
CA PHE A 169 8.19 9.05 10.70
C PHE A 169 7.26 10.24 10.97
N HIS A 170 5.98 9.97 11.24
CA HIS A 170 5.02 11.02 11.59
C HIS A 170 5.24 11.64 12.97
N LEU A 171 5.72 10.86 13.94
CA LEU A 171 6.01 11.34 15.29
C LEU A 171 7.26 12.23 15.32
N ASP A 172 8.28 11.88 14.53
CA ASP A 172 9.48 12.68 14.33
C ASP A 172 9.11 14.04 13.70
N ALA A 173 8.28 14.01 12.65
CA ALA A 173 7.78 15.22 12.01
C ALA A 173 6.81 16.08 12.86
N ALA A 174 6.36 15.57 14.01
CA ALA A 174 5.50 16.28 14.95
C ALA A 174 6.26 16.85 16.16
N ASP A 175 7.59 16.74 16.21
CA ASP A 175 8.46 17.14 17.34
C ASP A 175 8.12 16.45 18.68
N ILE A 176 7.45 15.28 18.66
CA ILE A 176 7.04 14.56 19.90
C ILE A 176 8.15 13.64 20.41
N VAL A 177 9.10 13.26 19.56
CA VAL A 177 10.22 12.37 19.90
C VAL A 177 11.54 13.09 19.64
N GLU A 178 12.22 13.57 20.69
CA GLU A 178 13.64 13.94 20.62
C GLU A 178 14.50 12.67 20.55
N ALA A 179 14.41 11.91 19.46
CA ALA A 179 15.35 10.84 19.16
C ALA A 179 16.60 11.45 18.51
N GLY A 180 17.44 12.12 19.31
CA GLY A 180 18.84 12.40 18.99
C GLY A 180 19.09 13.00 17.61
N GLY A 181 18.83 14.31 17.48
CA GLY A 181 19.11 15.10 16.28
C GLY A 181 17.96 15.01 15.26
N SER A 182 17.26 16.13 15.04
CA SER A 182 16.02 16.31 14.25
C SER A 182 16.00 15.77 12.81
N ASN A 183 17.00 15.01 12.38
CA ASN A 183 17.12 14.51 11.03
C ASN A 183 17.51 13.02 10.97
N ALA A 184 17.84 12.30 12.04
CA ALA A 184 18.52 11.00 11.92
C ALA A 184 17.70 9.88 11.25
N LEU A 185 16.38 9.80 11.51
CA LEU A 185 15.48 8.84 10.86
C LEU A 185 15.04 9.32 9.46
N LEU A 186 14.82 10.63 9.31
CA LEU A 186 14.52 11.26 8.02
C LEU A 186 15.70 11.14 7.05
N THR A 187 16.94 11.30 7.50
CA THR A 187 18.14 11.15 6.68
C THR A 187 18.37 9.71 6.30
N SER A 188 18.21 8.76 7.22
CA SER A 188 18.52 7.35 6.91
C SER A 188 17.55 6.70 5.91
N VAL A 189 16.29 7.15 5.81
CA VAL A 189 15.39 6.70 4.72
C VAL A 189 15.70 7.39 3.40
N VAL A 190 16.04 8.67 3.44
CA VAL A 190 16.39 9.45 2.24
C VAL A 190 17.73 8.99 1.66
N GLU A 191 18.75 8.71 2.49
CA GLU A 191 20.07 8.21 2.07
C GLU A 191 20.04 6.79 1.49
N ILE A 192 19.05 5.97 1.84
CA ILE A 192 18.94 4.60 1.30
C ILE A 192 18.21 4.59 -0.06
N LEU A 193 17.49 5.67 -0.41
CA LEU A 193 16.60 5.72 -1.58
C LEU A 193 17.00 6.76 -2.65
N VAL A 194 18.05 7.55 -2.42
CA VAL A 194 18.68 8.48 -3.39
C VAL A 194 20.10 8.03 -3.68
#